data_AF-A0A933YCI9-F1
#
_entry.id   AF-A0A933YCI9-F1
#
_cell.length_a   1.000
_cell.length_b   1.000
_cell.length_c   1.000
_cell.angle_alpha   90.00
_cell.angle_beta   90.00
_cell.angle_gamma   90.00
#
_symmetry.space_group_name_H-M   'P 1'
#
loop_
_entity.id
_entity.type
_entity.pdbx_description
1 polymer ?
#
loop_
_entity_poly.entity_id
_entity_poly.type
_entity_poly.pdbx_seq_one_letter_code
_entity_poly.pdbx_strand_id
1 'polypeptide(L)' 'FAGGFAGWLAKTDDLSPENLKRAVIYGSALASFCVEQFSVEGLRDLSYLKIQDRFRSFMELSRFNEV' A
#
# COMPACT_ATOMS: atom_id res chain seq x y z
N PHE A 1 6.31 -2.11 -4.26
CA PHE A 1 5.30 -3.14 -3.93
C PHE A 1 5.76 -4.08 -2.83
N ALA A 2 6.69 -5.02 -3.10
CA ALA A 2 7.04 -6.10 -2.17
C ALA A 2 7.45 -5.62 -0.76
N GLY A 3 8.23 -4.55 -0.67
CA GLY A 3 8.60 -3.96 0.63
C GLY A 3 7.41 -3.43 1.44
N GLY A 4 6.39 -2.86 0.79
CA GLY A 4 5.18 -2.39 1.46
C GLY A 4 4.29 -3.53 1.94
N PHE A 5 4.19 -4.59 1.14
CA PHE A 5 3.49 -5.82 1.49
C PHE A 5 4.15 -6.51 2.70
N ALA A 6 5.45 -6.82 2.59
CA ALA A 6 6.20 -7.49 3.65
C ALA A 6 6.30 -6.64 4.92
N GLY A 7 6.49 -5.32 4.78
CA GLY A 7 6.54 -4.40 5.90
C GLY A 7 5.21 -4.31 6.66
N TRP A 8 4.06 -4.38 5.97
CA TRP A 8 2.76 -4.42 6.64
C TRP A 8 2.57 -5.71 7.44
N LEU A 9 2.93 -6.86 6.86
CA LEU A 9 2.85 -8.15 7.56
C LEU A 9 3.77 -8.17 8.79
N ALA A 10 5.02 -7.72 8.64
CA ALA A 10 5.96 -7.62 9.75
C ALA A 10 5.47 -6.67 10.85
N LYS A 11 4.78 -5.57 10.49
CA LYS A 11 4.20 -4.62 11.45
C LYS A 11 3.04 -5.21 12.25
N THR A 12 2.26 -6.10 11.64
CA THR A 12 1.00 -6.60 12.22
C THR A 12 1.13 -7.99 12.84
N ASP A 13 2.17 -8.75 12.47
CA ASP A 13 2.40 -10.13 12.88
C ASP A 13 1.16 -11.03 12.64
N ASP A 14 0.42 -10.75 11.57
CA ASP A 14 -0.83 -11.42 11.22
C ASP A 14 -0.80 -11.85 9.75
N LEU A 15 -0.85 -13.15 9.51
CA LEU A 15 -0.88 -13.76 8.17
C LEU A 15 -2.29 -14.22 7.77
N SER A 16 -3.33 -13.76 8.46
CA SER A 16 -4.71 -14.06 8.11
C SER A 16 -5.03 -13.62 6.67
N PRO A 17 -5.94 -14.32 5.96
CA PRO A 17 -6.34 -13.94 4.59
C PRO A 17 -6.81 -12.48 4.48
N GLU A 18 -7.50 -11.98 5.50
CA GLU A 18 -7.97 -10.60 5.55
C GLU A 18 -6.82 -9.61 5.66
N ASN A 19 -5.81 -9.92 6.46
CA ASN A 19 -4.64 -9.06 6.59
C ASN A 19 -3.70 -9.16 5.38
N LEU A 20 -3.62 -10.32 4.72
CA LEU A 20 -2.93 -10.46 3.42
C LEU A 20 -3.54 -9.55 2.35
N LYS A 21 -4.88 -9.46 2.28
CA LYS A 21 -5.56 -8.51 1.37
C LYS A 21 -5.14 -7.07 1.69
N ARG A 22 -5.12 -6.68 2.96
CA ARG A 22 -4.65 -5.33 3.38
C ARG A 22 -3.18 -5.09 3.04
N ALA A 23 -2.32 -6.10 3.19
CA ALA A 23 -0.91 -6.02 2.83
C ALA A 23 -0.72 -5.76 1.32
N VAL A 24 -1.55 -6.38 0.47
CA VAL A 24 -1.54 -6.11 -0.97
C VAL A 24 -1.91 -4.65 -1.25
N ILE A 25 -2.95 -4.11 -0.60
CA ILE A 25 -3.34 -2.70 -0.74
C ILE A 25 -2.21 -1.75 -0.29
N TYR A 26 -1.53 -2.03 0.83
CA TYR A 26 -0.37 -1.26 1.27
C TYR A 26 0.81 -1.35 0.29
N GLY A 27 1.08 -2.54 -0.24
CA GLY A 27 2.09 -2.76 -1.27
C GLY A 27 1.82 -1.95 -2.53
N SER A 28 0.56 -1.92 -2.98
CA SER A 28 0.10 -1.13 -4.13
C SER A 28 0.19 0.37 -3.86
N ALA A 29 -0.21 0.84 -2.67
CA ALA A 29 -0.10 2.24 -2.29
C ALA A 29 1.36 2.72 -2.33
N LEU A 30 2.30 1.97 -1.76
CA LEU A 30 3.73 2.33 -1.82
C LEU A 30 4.31 2.23 -3.24
N ALA A 31 3.89 1.23 -4.03
CA ALA A 31 4.32 1.11 -5.43
C ALA A 31 3.89 2.31 -6.27
N SER A 32 2.70 2.87 -5.99
CA SER A 32 2.20 4.01 -6.75
C SER A 32 3.03 5.27 -6.60
N PHE A 33 3.69 5.49 -5.45
CA PHE A 33 4.64 6.62 -5.29
C PHE A 33 6.01 6.35 -5.96
N CYS A 34 6.41 5.07 -6.06
CA CYS A 34 7.68 4.69 -6.69
C CYS A 34 7.73 5.02 -8.19
N VAL A 35 6.58 5.18 -8.85
CA VAL A 35 6.49 5.49 -10.28
C VAL A 35 6.19 6.96 -10.58
N GLU A 36 6.04 7.80 -9.55
CA GLU A 36 5.74 9.24 -9.72
C GLU A 36 6.99 10.06 -10.07
N GLN A 37 8.19 9.58 -9.76
CA GLN A 37 9.46 10.28 -9.98
C GLN A 37 10.58 9.29 -10.36
N PHE A 38 11.69 9.81 -10.89
CA PHE A 38 12.84 8.99 -11.24
C PHE A 38 13.50 8.40 -9.99
N SER A 39 13.87 7.12 -10.04
CA SER A 39 14.56 6.42 -8.96
C SER A 39 13.76 6.49 -7.63
N VAL A 40 14.45 6.64 -6.50
CA VAL A 40 13.88 6.62 -5.15
C VAL A 40 13.30 7.95 -4.69
N GLU A 41 13.35 8.99 -5.51
CA GLU A 41 12.96 10.36 -5.11
C GLU A 41 11.48 10.44 -4.69
N GLY A 42 10.59 9.68 -5.35
CA GLY A 42 9.18 9.60 -4.98
C GLY A 42 8.90 9.01 -3.58
N LEU A 43 9.90 8.36 -2.97
CA LEU A 43 9.80 7.78 -1.63
C LEU A 43 10.55 8.59 -0.56
N ARG A 44 11.49 9.46 -0.96
CA ARG A 44 12.43 10.13 -0.05
C ARG A 44 11.74 11.00 1.01
N ASP A 45 10.74 11.78 0.59
CA ASP A 45 9.99 12.69 1.46
C ASP A 45 8.54 12.23 1.69
N LEU A 46 8.29 10.93 1.55
CA LEU A 46 6.95 10.38 1.66
C LEU A 46 6.51 10.31 3.13
N SER A 47 5.48 11.07 3.49
CA SER A 47 4.91 11.03 4.83
C SER A 47 3.92 9.88 5.01
N TYR A 48 3.79 9.42 6.26
CA TYR A 48 2.82 8.37 6.60
C TYR A 48 1.37 8.78 6.28
N LEU A 49 1.02 10.07 6.41
CA LEU A 49 -0.30 10.58 6.04
C LEU A 49 -0.61 10.37 4.55
N LYS A 50 0.33 10.69 3.66
CA LYS A 50 0.17 10.45 2.21
C LYS A 50 0.00 8.95 1.89
N ILE A 51 0.72 8.08 2.61
CA ILE A 51 0.56 6.63 2.47
C ILE A 51 -0.85 6.20 2.89
N GLN A 52 -1.36 6.70 4.03
CA GLN A 52 -2.71 6.38 4.49
C GLN A 52 -3.80 6.85 3.53
N ASP A 53 -3.67 8.06 2.99
CA ASP A 53 -4.62 8.58 2.01
C ASP A 53 -4.63 7.73 0.74
N ARG A 54 -3.44 7.40 0.20
CA ARG A 54 -3.33 6.52 -0.97
C ARG A 54 -3.85 5.11 -0.68
N PHE A 55 -3.61 4.57 0.51
CA PHE A 55 -4.18 3.29 0.96
C PHE A 55 -5.70 3.32 0.94
N ARG A 56 -6.34 4.39 1.45
CA ARG A 56 -7.80 4.54 1.41
C ARG A 56 -8.32 4.56 -0.03
N SER A 57 -7.66 5.30 -0.93
CA SER A 57 -8.04 5.32 -2.35
C SER A 57 -7.95 3.93 -2.99
N PHE A 58 -6.88 3.17 -2.76
CA PHE A 58 -6.80 1.80 -3.27
C PHE A 58 -7.83 0.86 -2.62
N MET A 59 -8.12 1.04 -1.34
CA MET A 59 -9.13 0.24 -0.64
C MET A 59 -10.52 0.50 -1.22
N GLU A 60 -10.87 1.75 -1.50
CA GLU A 60 -12.11 2.13 -2.20
C GLU A 60 -12.18 1.52 -3.61
N LEU A 61 -11.11 1.62 -4.40
CA LEU A 61 -11.04 1.01 -5.73
C LEU A 61 -11.13 -0.53 -5.71
N SER A 62 -10.64 -1.16 -4.64
CA SER A 62 -10.67 -2.63 -4.49
C SER A 62 -12.02 -3.18 -4.05
N ARG A 63 -12.95 -2.32 -3.60
CA ARG A 63 -14.34 -2.70 -3.33
C ARG A 63 -15.04 -2.83 -4.68
N PHE A 64 -14.84 -3.98 -5.32
CA PHE A 64 -15.61 -4.37 -6.49
C PHE A 64 -17.09 -4.49 -6.07
N ASN A 65 -17.89 -3.50 -6.45
CA ASN A 65 -19.33 -3.69 -6.55
C ASN A 65 -19.59 -4.21 -7.96
N GLU A 66 -19.75 -5.52 -8.12
CA GLU A 66 -20.44 -6.04 -9.30
C GLU A 66 -21.90 -5.60 -9.18
N VAL A 67 -22.36 -4.82 -10.17
CA VAL A 67 -23.77 -4.47 -10.34
C VAL A 67 -24.51 -5.68 -10.88
#